data_AF-A0AAV2HB64-F1
#
_entry.id   AF-A0AAV2HB64-F1
#
_cell.length_a   1.000
_cell.length_b   1.000
_cell.length_c   1.000
_cell.angle_alpha   90.00
_cell.angle_beta   90.00
_cell.angle_gamma   90.00
#
_symmetry.space_group_name_H-M   'P 1'
#
loop_
_entity.id
_entity.type
_entity.pdbx_description
1 polymer ?
#
loop_
_entity_poly.entity_id
_entity_poly.type
_entity_poly.pdbx_seq_one_letter_code
_entity_poly.pdbx_strand_id
1 'polypeptide(L)'
;KREAFHWHLLKNIPFLVFCVSNTFFLMAFKTAFTFMPAMVLSKGLTRTEAALVLTISGALDTFGRMATGFLMDIPACRPFRPYVFNLLLFFIAGASFLVPSLDTFAAFCVVSSAYGFMTGAFISQKIVVLVDILGREVMPSSLGINRVFQGVGTLVGPPFAGALRDALGTFDSSFYLGGACMFGAGLLMTLSNILLKVQKHKQK
;
A
#
# COMPACT_ATOMS: atom_id res chain seq x y z
N LYS A 1 14.94 -21.25 -24.67
CA LYS A 1 15.52 -20.99 -23.32
C LYS A 1 14.64 -19.96 -22.64
N ARG A 2 13.89 -20.32 -21.59
CA ARG A 2 13.16 -19.33 -20.78
C ARG A 2 14.21 -18.53 -20.01
N GLU A 3 14.37 -17.25 -20.31
CA GLU A 3 15.27 -16.40 -19.55
C GLU A 3 14.74 -16.29 -18.10
N ALA A 4 15.59 -16.60 -17.12
CA ALA A 4 15.18 -16.56 -15.71
C ALA A 4 14.99 -15.13 -15.19
N PHE A 5 15.58 -14.13 -15.86
CA PHE A 5 15.55 -12.74 -15.42
C PHE A 5 15.51 -11.76 -16.60
N HIS A 6 14.41 -11.03 -16.71
CA HIS A 6 14.20 -10.05 -17.78
C HIS A 6 14.81 -8.68 -17.44
N TRP A 7 16.10 -8.50 -17.73
CA TRP A 7 16.84 -7.26 -17.46
C TRP A 7 16.29 -6.01 -18.14
N HIS A 8 15.55 -6.16 -19.25
CA HIS A 8 14.91 -5.03 -19.94
C HIS A 8 13.90 -4.29 -19.04
N LEU A 9 13.35 -4.95 -18.02
CA LEU A 9 12.44 -4.34 -17.06
C LEU A 9 13.10 -3.19 -16.29
N LEU A 10 14.40 -3.29 -16.00
CA LEU A 10 15.14 -2.21 -15.33
C LEU A 10 15.32 -0.97 -16.23
N LYS A 11 15.14 -1.09 -17.54
CA LYS A 11 15.17 0.05 -18.47
C LYS A 11 13.78 0.68 -18.64
N ASN A 12 12.72 0.03 -18.16
CA ASN A 12 11.36 0.56 -18.25
C ASN A 12 11.12 1.59 -17.13
N ILE A 13 11.24 2.87 -17.48
CA ILE A 13 11.10 4.00 -16.54
C ILE A 13 9.75 3.96 -15.79
N PRO A 14 8.59 3.78 -16.46
CA PRO A 14 7.32 3.62 -15.75
C PRO A 14 7.33 2.50 -14.71
N PHE A 15 7.91 1.33 -15.01
CA PHE A 15 8.02 0.22 -14.05
C PHE A 15 8.94 0.55 -12.86
N LEU A 16 10.03 1.27 -13.07
CA LEU A 16 10.88 1.76 -11.98
C LEU A 16 10.13 2.75 -11.08
N VAL A 17 9.39 3.70 -11.68
CA VAL A 17 8.55 4.64 -10.92
C VAL A 17 7.50 3.89 -10.10
N PHE A 18 6.91 2.83 -10.65
CA PHE A 18 6.00 1.95 -9.90
C PHE A 18 6.70 1.32 -8.69
N CYS A 19 7.88 0.72 -8.88
CA CYS A 19 8.63 0.05 -7.81
C CYS A 19 9.00 1.02 -6.68
N VAL A 20 9.52 2.20 -7.03
CA VAL A 20 9.89 3.25 -6.06
C VAL A 20 8.64 3.75 -5.33
N SER A 21 7.57 4.09 -6.05
CA SER A 21 6.34 4.61 -5.45
C SER A 21 5.67 3.59 -4.53
N ASN A 22 5.58 2.31 -4.95
CA ASN A 22 5.08 1.22 -4.12
C ASN A 22 5.94 1.03 -2.86
N THR A 23 7.26 1.25 -2.95
CA THR A 23 8.17 1.13 -1.81
C THR A 23 7.91 2.24 -0.79
N PHE A 24 7.83 3.50 -1.23
CA PHE A 24 7.48 4.63 -0.37
C PHE A 24 6.09 4.47 0.26
N PHE A 25 5.10 4.05 -0.53
CA PHE A 25 3.74 3.81 -0.03
C PHE A 25 3.72 2.75 1.08
N LEU A 26 4.38 1.60 0.87
CA LEU A 26 4.44 0.53 1.86
C LEU A 26 5.26 0.92 3.09
N MET A 27 6.31 1.72 2.92
CA MET A 27 7.09 2.23 4.04
C MET A 27 6.22 3.13 4.93
N ALA A 28 5.56 4.14 4.36
CA ALA A 28 4.68 5.03 5.11
C ALA A 28 3.50 4.27 5.75
N PHE A 29 2.89 3.34 5.02
CA PHE A 29 1.86 2.45 5.52
C PHE A 29 2.32 1.64 6.75
N LYS A 30 3.48 0.98 6.67
CA LYS A 30 4.02 0.17 7.76
C LYS A 30 4.38 1.00 8.98
N THR A 31 4.89 2.20 8.77
CA THR A 31 5.18 3.15 9.84
C THR A 31 3.89 3.55 10.56
N ALA A 32 2.84 3.94 9.82
CA ALA A 32 1.54 4.25 10.40
C ALA A 32 0.93 3.06 11.16
N PHE A 33 1.02 1.85 10.59
CA PHE A 33 0.52 0.63 11.23
C PHE A 33 1.29 0.28 12.52
N THR A 34 2.61 0.50 12.53
CA THR A 34 3.46 0.30 13.71
C THR A 34 3.15 1.29 14.83
N PHE A 35 2.82 2.54 14.50
CA PHE A 35 2.50 3.57 15.49
C PHE A 35 1.04 3.58 15.94
N MET A 36 0.14 2.89 15.23
CA MET A 36 -1.28 2.82 15.57
C MET A 36 -1.55 2.36 17.03
N PRO A 37 -0.90 1.33 17.59
CA PRO A 37 -1.09 0.95 19.00
C PRO A 37 -0.62 2.03 19.97
N ALA A 38 0.51 2.70 19.68
CA ALA A 38 1.01 3.79 20.51
C ALA A 38 0.05 4.97 20.53
N MET A 39 -0.62 5.24 19.41
CA MET A 39 -1.64 6.28 19.30
C MET A 39 -2.92 5.94 20.06
N VAL A 40 -3.37 4.68 20.01
CA VAL A 40 -4.51 4.21 20.81
C VAL A 40 -4.20 4.40 22.30
N LEU A 41 -2.98 4.05 22.74
CA LEU A 41 -2.55 4.26 24.12
C LEU A 41 -2.45 5.73 24.51
N SER A 42 -1.99 6.62 23.62
CA SER A 42 -1.89 8.05 23.92
C SER A 42 -3.25 8.73 24.07
N LYS A 43 -4.32 8.14 23.52
CA LYS A 43 -5.70 8.60 23.69
C LYS A 43 -6.37 8.06 24.97
N GLY A 44 -5.62 7.38 25.84
CA GLY A 44 -6.10 6.90 27.13
C GLY A 44 -6.78 5.52 27.10
N LEU A 45 -6.71 4.81 25.97
CA LEU A 45 -7.25 3.45 25.83
C LEU A 45 -6.27 2.40 26.37
N THR A 46 -6.79 1.20 26.64
CA THR A 46 -6.04 0.09 27.21
C THR A 46 -5.16 -0.63 26.18
N ARG A 47 -4.13 -1.34 26.66
CA ARG A 47 -3.30 -2.21 25.79
C ARG A 47 -4.13 -3.32 25.14
N THR A 48 -5.15 -3.81 25.83
CA THR A 48 -6.07 -4.82 25.31
C THR A 48 -6.86 -4.28 24.12
N GLU A 49 -7.37 -3.05 24.21
CA GLU A 49 -8.07 -2.38 23.11
C GLU A 49 -7.15 -2.14 21.91
N ALA A 50 -5.91 -1.68 22.14
CA ALA A 50 -4.92 -1.52 21.08
C ALA A 50 -4.61 -2.86 20.36
N ALA A 51 -4.49 -3.95 21.12
CA ALA A 51 -4.31 -5.29 20.55
C ALA A 51 -5.54 -5.73 19.74
N LEU A 52 -6.75 -5.49 20.24
CA LEU A 52 -7.99 -5.81 19.52
C LEU A 52 -8.10 -5.06 18.20
N VAL A 53 -7.76 -3.77 18.16
CA VAL A 53 -7.74 -2.96 16.93
C VAL A 53 -6.80 -3.56 15.88
N LEU A 54 -5.61 -4.02 16.28
CA LEU A 54 -4.68 -4.72 15.39
C LEU A 54 -5.22 -6.07 14.92
N THR A 55 -5.78 -6.87 15.81
CA THR A 55 -6.35 -8.19 15.49
C THR A 55 -7.50 -8.05 14.50
N ILE A 56 -8.41 -7.10 14.72
CA ILE A 56 -9.51 -6.77 13.80
C ILE A 56 -8.94 -6.38 12.44
N SER A 57 -7.97 -5.45 12.40
CA SER A 57 -7.34 -5.04 11.14
C SER A 57 -6.74 -6.21 10.36
N GLY A 58 -6.05 -7.13 11.04
CA GLY A 58 -5.44 -8.31 10.42
C GLY A 58 -6.47 -9.33 9.91
N ALA A 59 -7.54 -9.55 10.68
CA ALA A 59 -8.65 -10.40 10.24
C ALA A 59 -9.30 -9.81 8.97
N LEU A 60 -9.60 -8.50 8.98
CA LEU A 60 -10.23 -7.82 7.85
C LEU A 60 -9.29 -7.71 6.64
N ASP A 61 -7.97 -7.62 6.81
CA ASP A 61 -7.00 -7.73 5.71
C ASP A 61 -7.11 -9.09 5.00
N THR A 62 -7.25 -10.17 5.76
CA THR A 62 -7.44 -11.51 5.20
C THR A 62 -8.75 -11.60 4.42
N PHE A 63 -9.85 -11.13 5.01
CA PHE A 63 -11.15 -11.09 4.32
C PHE A 63 -11.12 -10.20 3.08
N GLY A 64 -10.47 -9.03 3.13
CA GLY A 64 -10.32 -8.12 2.00
C GLY A 64 -9.58 -8.76 0.83
N ARG A 65 -8.51 -9.54 1.11
CA ARG A 65 -7.78 -10.30 0.08
C ARG A 65 -8.67 -11.34 -0.59
N MET A 66 -9.40 -12.12 0.20
CA MET A 66 -10.30 -13.16 -0.32
C MET A 66 -11.42 -12.54 -1.14
N ALA A 67 -12.15 -11.57 -0.57
CA ALA A 67 -13.29 -10.93 -1.22
C ALA A 67 -12.90 -10.27 -2.55
N THR A 68 -11.83 -9.48 -2.56
CA THR A 68 -11.38 -8.82 -3.80
C THR A 68 -10.72 -9.77 -4.78
N GLY A 69 -10.09 -10.86 -4.32
CA GLY A 69 -9.59 -11.92 -5.18
C GLY A 69 -10.73 -12.54 -6.00
N PHE A 70 -11.80 -12.99 -5.32
CA PHE A 70 -12.97 -13.54 -5.98
C PHE A 70 -13.69 -12.51 -6.87
N LEU A 71 -13.91 -11.30 -6.36
CA LEU A 71 -14.63 -10.26 -7.10
C LEU A 71 -13.91 -9.89 -8.41
N MET A 72 -12.58 -9.87 -8.40
CA MET A 72 -11.78 -9.44 -9.54
C MET A 72 -11.56 -10.55 -10.57
N ASP A 73 -11.84 -11.81 -10.24
CA ASP A 73 -11.85 -12.91 -11.20
C ASP A 73 -13.11 -12.93 -12.08
N ILE A 74 -14.20 -12.31 -11.62
CA ILE A 74 -15.45 -12.16 -12.38
C ILE A 74 -15.20 -11.39 -13.68
N PRO A 75 -15.60 -11.93 -14.85
CA PRO A 75 -15.34 -11.31 -16.16
C PRO A 75 -15.81 -9.86 -16.28
N ALA A 76 -16.97 -9.54 -15.67
CA ALA A 76 -17.54 -8.19 -15.66
C ALA A 76 -16.69 -7.16 -14.87
N CYS A 77 -15.94 -7.62 -13.86
CA CYS A 77 -15.13 -6.75 -12.99
C CYS A 77 -13.69 -6.56 -13.50
N ARG A 78 -13.21 -7.41 -14.41
CA ARG A 78 -11.86 -7.32 -15.01
C ARG A 78 -11.49 -5.95 -15.59
N PRO A 79 -12.35 -5.27 -16.38
CA PRO A 79 -11.99 -3.95 -16.92
C PRO A 79 -11.88 -2.86 -15.84
N PHE A 80 -12.52 -3.06 -14.68
CA PHE A 80 -12.52 -2.10 -13.57
C PHE A 80 -11.34 -2.27 -12.59
N ARG A 81 -10.57 -3.36 -12.69
CA ARG A 81 -9.40 -3.65 -11.84
C ARG A 81 -8.47 -2.45 -11.59
N PRO A 82 -7.99 -1.69 -12.60
CA PRO A 82 -7.11 -0.55 -12.36
C PRO A 82 -7.81 0.63 -11.67
N TYR A 83 -9.11 0.82 -11.90
CA TYR A 83 -9.88 1.88 -11.23
C TYR A 83 -10.09 1.54 -9.75
N VAL A 84 -10.44 0.29 -9.45
CA VAL A 84 -10.57 -0.20 -8.08
C VAL A 84 -9.24 -0.10 -7.35
N PHE A 85 -8.14 -0.47 -7.99
CA PHE A 85 -6.80 -0.32 -7.42
C PHE A 85 -6.45 1.13 -7.04
N ASN A 86 -6.75 2.09 -7.92
CA ASN A 86 -6.50 3.51 -7.63
C ASN A 86 -7.43 4.03 -6.52
N LEU A 87 -8.70 3.65 -6.52
CA LEU A 87 -9.64 4.01 -5.44
C LEU A 87 -9.16 3.51 -4.08
N LEU A 88 -8.68 2.27 -4.00
CA LEU A 88 -8.13 1.69 -2.77
C LEU A 88 -6.95 2.51 -2.25
N LEU A 89 -6.05 2.95 -3.13
CA LEU A 89 -4.90 3.78 -2.74
C LEU A 89 -5.30 5.10 -2.10
N PHE A 90 -6.19 5.85 -2.75
CA PHE A 90 -6.65 7.12 -2.23
C PHE A 90 -7.46 6.96 -0.96
N PHE A 91 -8.23 5.87 -0.85
CA PHE A 91 -9.00 5.58 0.35
C PHE A 91 -8.09 5.25 1.54
N ILE A 92 -7.05 4.45 1.34
CA ILE A 92 -6.05 4.15 2.38
C ILE A 92 -5.33 5.44 2.80
N ALA A 93 -4.91 6.27 1.84
CA ALA A 93 -4.24 7.55 2.14
C ALA A 93 -5.17 8.50 2.91
N GLY A 94 -6.45 8.61 2.50
CA GLY A 94 -7.47 9.40 3.19
C GLY A 94 -7.76 8.89 4.59
N ALA A 95 -7.87 7.56 4.76
CA ALA A 95 -8.07 6.94 6.07
C ALA A 95 -6.91 7.27 7.03
N SER A 96 -5.66 7.27 6.56
CA SER A 96 -4.49 7.65 7.36
C SER A 96 -4.57 9.08 7.91
N PHE A 97 -5.23 10.01 7.20
CA PHE A 97 -5.48 11.38 7.68
C PHE A 97 -6.62 11.47 8.72
N LEU A 98 -7.56 10.51 8.71
CA LEU A 98 -8.64 10.47 9.71
C LEU A 98 -8.19 9.89 11.05
N VAL A 99 -7.16 9.04 11.07
CA VAL A 99 -6.68 8.35 12.29
C VAL A 99 -6.40 9.31 13.47
N PRO A 100 -5.76 10.49 13.28
CA PRO A 100 -5.49 11.42 14.38
C PRO A 100 -6.73 12.07 15.02
N SER A 101 -7.83 12.16 14.26
CA SER A 101 -9.08 12.78 14.70
C SER A 101 -10.00 11.81 15.47
N LEU A 102 -9.53 10.59 15.76
CA LEU A 102 -10.32 9.58 16.48
C LEU A 102 -10.02 9.63 17.97
N ASP A 103 -11.08 9.75 18.78
CA ASP A 103 -10.98 9.83 20.24
C ASP A 103 -11.67 8.64 20.95
N THR A 104 -12.44 7.82 20.23
CA THR A 104 -13.24 6.73 20.82
C THR A 104 -12.82 5.36 20.30
N PHE A 105 -12.81 4.34 21.17
CA PHE A 105 -12.52 2.96 20.80
C PHE A 105 -13.36 2.45 19.61
N ALA A 106 -14.66 2.74 19.61
CA ALA A 106 -15.55 2.36 18.51
C ALA A 106 -15.11 2.98 17.17
N ALA A 107 -14.66 4.23 17.19
CA ALA A 107 -14.16 4.92 16.00
C ALA A 107 -12.86 4.29 15.49
N PHE A 108 -11.95 3.92 16.39
CA PHE A 108 -10.75 3.15 16.05
C PHE A 108 -11.09 1.80 15.42
N CYS A 109 -12.06 1.04 15.97
CA CYS A 109 -12.49 -0.24 15.42
C CYS A 109 -13.09 -0.12 14.01
N VAL A 110 -13.90 0.91 13.75
CA VAL A 110 -14.48 1.12 12.42
C VAL A 110 -13.41 1.48 11.40
N VAL A 111 -12.53 2.43 11.73
CA VAL A 111 -11.46 2.86 10.83
C VAL A 111 -10.45 1.73 10.60
N SER A 112 -10.10 0.97 11.64
CA SER A 112 -9.17 -0.15 11.53
C SER A 112 -9.72 -1.30 10.70
N SER A 113 -11.03 -1.60 10.83
CA SER A 113 -11.72 -2.58 9.99
C SER A 113 -11.68 -2.18 8.51
N ALA A 114 -12.01 -0.91 8.21
CA ALA A 114 -11.94 -0.38 6.86
C ALA A 114 -10.49 -0.41 6.33
N TYR A 115 -9.53 0.05 7.13
CA TYR A 115 -8.12 0.09 6.78
C TYR A 115 -7.56 -1.29 6.49
N GLY A 116 -7.87 -2.28 7.34
CA GLY A 116 -7.51 -3.68 7.16
C GLY A 116 -8.06 -4.24 5.85
N PHE A 117 -9.38 -4.12 5.63
CA PHE A 117 -10.03 -4.59 4.41
C PHE A 117 -9.40 -3.99 3.14
N MET A 118 -9.19 -2.67 3.14
CA MET A 118 -8.64 -1.95 1.98
C MET A 118 -7.17 -2.31 1.72
N THR A 119 -6.38 -2.53 2.79
CA THR A 119 -5.00 -3.02 2.67
C THR A 119 -4.96 -4.39 2.02
N GLY A 120 -5.85 -5.30 2.46
CA GLY A 120 -5.95 -6.63 1.90
C GLY A 120 -6.30 -6.60 0.42
N ALA A 121 -7.30 -5.79 0.08
CA ALA A 121 -7.69 -5.52 -1.29
C ALA A 121 -6.53 -5.00 -2.14
N PHE A 122 -5.79 -4.00 -1.63
CA PHE A 122 -4.66 -3.39 -2.31
C PHE A 122 -3.54 -4.40 -2.62
N ILE A 123 -3.13 -5.20 -1.63
CA ILE A 123 -2.05 -6.18 -1.78
C ILE A 123 -2.42 -7.25 -2.81
N SER A 124 -3.66 -7.74 -2.77
CA SER A 124 -4.18 -8.72 -3.71
C SER A 124 -4.19 -8.16 -5.14
N GLN A 125 -4.78 -6.98 -5.33
CA GLN A 125 -4.92 -6.36 -6.65
C GLN A 125 -3.60 -5.92 -7.27
N LYS A 126 -2.61 -5.52 -6.45
CA LYS A 126 -1.31 -5.08 -6.95
C LYS A 126 -0.66 -6.09 -7.88
N ILE A 127 -0.68 -7.37 -7.50
CA ILE A 127 -0.06 -8.44 -8.28
C ILE A 127 -0.83 -8.63 -9.59
N VAL A 128 -2.16 -8.62 -9.52
CA VAL A 128 -3.05 -8.78 -10.68
C VAL A 128 -2.85 -7.66 -11.69
N VAL A 129 -2.86 -6.40 -11.25
CA VAL A 129 -2.63 -5.23 -12.12
C VAL A 129 -1.24 -5.31 -12.77
N LEU A 130 -0.21 -5.71 -12.02
CA LEU A 130 1.14 -5.84 -12.56
C LEU A 130 1.22 -6.92 -13.65
N VAL A 131 0.56 -8.06 -13.45
CA VAL A 131 0.44 -9.13 -14.45
C VAL A 131 -0.34 -8.66 -15.67
N ASP A 132 -1.44 -7.96 -15.47
CA ASP A 132 -2.29 -7.45 -16.55
C ASP A 132 -1.52 -6.42 -17.40
N ILE A 133 -0.58 -5.68 -16.82
CA ILE A 133 0.23 -4.67 -17.53
C ILE A 133 1.44 -5.29 -18.23
N LEU A 134 2.30 -6.01 -17.50
CA LEU A 134 3.60 -6.48 -18.00
C LEU A 134 3.52 -7.82 -18.72
N GLY A 135 2.40 -8.54 -18.56
CA GLY A 135 2.25 -9.89 -19.06
C GLY A 135 2.76 -10.95 -18.09
N ARG A 136 2.25 -12.17 -18.26
CA ARG A 136 2.50 -13.30 -17.34
C ARG A 136 3.94 -13.80 -17.37
N GLU A 137 4.64 -13.65 -18.49
CA GLU A 137 5.98 -14.22 -18.68
C GLU A 137 7.04 -13.54 -17.84
N VAL A 138 6.99 -12.20 -17.74
CA VAL A 138 7.99 -11.40 -17.02
C VAL A 138 7.62 -11.15 -15.55
N MET A 139 6.41 -11.52 -15.13
CA MET A 139 5.87 -11.29 -13.79
C MET A 139 6.81 -11.74 -12.66
N PRO A 140 7.39 -12.95 -12.67
CA PRO A 140 8.26 -13.38 -11.58
C PRO A 140 9.49 -12.46 -11.43
N SER A 141 10.10 -12.05 -12.56
CA SER A 141 11.22 -11.09 -12.55
C SER A 141 10.78 -9.71 -12.06
N SER A 142 9.61 -9.22 -12.50
CA SER A 142 9.07 -7.92 -12.06
C SER A 142 8.77 -7.89 -10.56
N LEU A 143 8.16 -8.94 -10.03
CA LEU A 143 7.91 -9.07 -8.60
C LEU A 143 9.22 -9.15 -7.81
N GLY A 144 10.21 -9.90 -8.32
CA GLY A 144 11.55 -9.96 -7.74
C GLY A 144 12.21 -8.58 -7.65
N ILE A 145 12.23 -7.82 -8.75
CA ILE A 145 12.77 -6.45 -8.78
C ILE A 145 12.03 -5.57 -7.78
N ASN A 146 10.70 -5.54 -7.81
CA ASN A 146 9.90 -4.75 -6.86
C ASN A 146 10.18 -5.13 -5.39
N ARG A 147 10.46 -6.40 -5.10
CA ARG A 147 10.82 -6.86 -3.75
C ARG A 147 12.22 -6.40 -3.34
N VAL A 148 13.17 -6.34 -4.27
CA VAL A 148 14.51 -5.77 -4.00
C VAL A 148 14.40 -4.30 -3.61
N PHE A 149 13.64 -3.49 -4.35
CA PHE A 149 13.38 -2.09 -3.98
C PHE A 149 12.74 -1.97 -2.59
N GLN A 150 11.75 -2.81 -2.28
CA GLN A 150 11.15 -2.87 -0.94
C GLN A 150 12.15 -3.29 0.15
N GLY A 151 13.08 -4.19 -0.17
CA GLY A 151 14.14 -4.60 0.75
C GLY A 151 15.05 -3.43 1.10
N VAL A 152 15.51 -2.68 0.11
CA VAL A 152 16.28 -1.44 0.30
C VAL A 152 15.48 -0.43 1.13
N GLY A 153 14.21 -0.21 0.78
CA GLY A 153 13.33 0.68 1.54
C GLY A 153 13.11 0.23 2.98
N THR A 154 13.12 -1.07 3.26
CA THR A 154 12.99 -1.61 4.63
C THR A 154 14.28 -1.43 5.44
N LEU A 155 15.44 -1.40 4.80
CA LEU A 155 16.72 -1.10 5.47
C LEU A 155 16.84 0.39 5.80
N VAL A 156 16.46 1.26 4.85
CA VAL A 156 16.50 2.73 5.02
C VAL A 156 15.31 3.24 5.85
N GLY A 157 14.24 2.47 5.93
CA GLY A 157 12.99 2.87 6.57
C GLY A 157 13.11 3.21 8.06
N PRO A 158 13.67 2.32 8.90
CA PRO A 158 13.86 2.57 10.32
C PRO A 158 14.72 3.80 10.66
N PRO A 159 15.91 4.03 10.07
CA PRO A 159 16.70 5.23 10.37
C PRO A 159 16.00 6.50 9.90
N PHE A 160 15.30 6.46 8.75
CA PHE A 160 14.50 7.59 8.29
C PHE A 160 13.33 7.88 9.24
N ALA A 161 12.60 6.84 9.68
CA ALA A 161 11.49 6.98 10.62
C ALA A 161 11.95 7.46 12.01
N GLY A 162 13.13 7.01 12.45
CA GLY A 162 13.79 7.49 13.69
C GLY A 162 14.12 8.97 13.60
N ALA A 163 14.81 9.40 12.54
CA ALA A 163 15.11 10.81 12.30
C ALA A 163 13.84 11.67 12.18
N LEU A 164 12.78 11.14 11.56
CA LEU A 164 11.49 11.81 11.45
C LEU A 164 10.83 12.00 12.82
N ARG A 165 10.89 10.99 13.68
CA ARG A 165 10.38 11.05 15.06
C ARG A 165 11.15 12.08 15.89
N ASP A 166 12.47 12.09 15.77
CA ASP A 166 13.34 13.02 16.48
C ASP A 166 13.09 14.47 16.03
N ALA A 167 12.79 14.69 14.75
CA ALA A 167 12.48 16.02 14.21
C ALA A 167 11.07 16.52 14.55
N LEU A 168 10.07 15.63 14.58
CA LEU A 168 8.65 16.05 14.73
C LEU A 168 8.18 16.12 16.19
N GLY A 169 8.81 15.39 17.11
CA GLY A 169 8.53 15.42 18.56
C GLY A 169 7.11 15.01 19.01
N THR A 170 6.16 14.89 18.07
CA THR A 170 4.74 14.65 18.28
C THR A 170 4.23 13.56 17.34
N PHE A 171 3.36 12.68 17.84
CA PHE A 171 2.83 11.55 17.07
C PHE A 171 1.89 12.01 15.94
N ASP A 172 1.11 13.08 16.16
CA ASP A 172 0.13 13.56 15.19
C ASP A 172 0.80 14.04 13.89
N SER A 173 1.88 14.81 14.02
CA SER A 173 2.64 15.31 12.86
C SER A 173 3.24 14.18 12.01
N SER A 174 3.60 13.06 12.64
CA SER A 174 4.10 11.87 11.93
C SER A 174 3.01 11.18 11.12
N PHE A 175 1.76 11.18 11.61
CA PHE A 175 0.61 10.65 10.85
C PHE A 175 0.20 11.56 9.69
N TYR A 176 0.18 12.88 9.89
CA TYR A 176 -0.09 13.83 8.80
C TYR A 176 0.97 13.75 7.70
N LEU A 177 2.25 13.71 8.08
CA LEU A 177 3.34 13.58 7.11
C LEU A 177 3.33 12.21 6.42
N GLY A 178 3.07 11.14 7.18
CA GLY A 178 2.89 9.79 6.65
C GLY A 178 1.75 9.71 5.64
N GLY A 179 0.59 10.30 5.96
CA GLY A 179 -0.57 10.41 5.06
C GLY A 179 -0.23 11.20 3.78
N ALA A 180 0.48 12.33 3.91
CA ALA A 180 0.91 13.13 2.76
C ALA A 180 1.89 12.36 1.86
N CYS A 181 2.85 11.64 2.45
CA CYS A 181 3.75 10.76 1.72
C CYS A 181 3.00 9.62 1.02
N MET A 182 2.01 9.01 1.68
CA MET A 182 1.17 7.97 1.08
C MET A 182 0.36 8.51 -0.09
N PHE A 183 -0.19 9.72 0.03
CA PHE A 183 -0.95 10.37 -1.03
C PHE A 183 -0.05 10.69 -2.23
N GLY A 184 1.13 11.28 -1.99
CA GLY A 184 2.12 11.54 -3.04
C GLY A 184 2.61 10.28 -3.75
N ALA A 185 2.91 9.23 -2.99
CA ALA A 185 3.28 7.93 -3.55
C ALA A 185 2.13 7.27 -4.33
N GLY A 186 0.88 7.41 -3.86
CA GLY A 186 -0.31 6.94 -4.56
C GLY A 186 -0.53 7.64 -5.91
N LEU A 187 -0.29 8.96 -5.97
CA LEU A 187 -0.34 9.73 -7.22
C LEU A 187 0.73 9.26 -8.20
N LEU A 188 1.99 9.13 -7.77
CA LEU A 188 3.08 8.64 -8.62
C LEU A 188 2.83 7.22 -9.13
N MET A 189 2.27 6.36 -8.29
CA MET A 189 1.94 4.99 -8.69
C MET A 189 0.77 4.95 -9.69
N THR A 190 -0.23 5.82 -9.52
CA THR A 190 -1.33 5.99 -10.47
C THR A 190 -0.82 6.48 -11.82
N LEU A 191 0.06 7.48 -11.83
CA LEU A 191 0.72 7.98 -13.04
C LEU A 191 1.53 6.89 -13.74
N SER A 192 2.32 6.13 -12.99
CA SER A 192 3.07 4.99 -13.51
C SER A 192 2.16 3.94 -14.15
N ASN A 193 1.05 3.58 -13.49
CA ASN A 193 0.07 2.62 -14.04
C ASN A 193 -0.54 3.12 -15.36
N ILE A 194 -0.85 4.41 -15.45
CA ILE A 194 -1.36 5.02 -16.69
C ILE A 194 -0.31 4.97 -17.79
N LEU A 195 0.93 5.37 -17.50
CA LEU A 195 2.03 5.35 -18.46
C LEU A 195 2.34 3.94 -18.97
N LEU A 196 2.35 2.95 -18.08
CA LEU A 196 2.52 1.54 -18.45
C LEU A 196 1.37 1.03 -19.33
N LYS A 197 0.13 1.43 -19.04
CA LYS A 197 -1.04 1.09 -19.86
C LYS A 197 -0.96 1.72 -21.26
N VAL A 198 -0.50 2.96 -21.36
CA VAL A 198 -0.28 3.66 -22.64
C VAL A 198 0.83 2.98 -23.45
N GLN A 199 1.95 2.59 -22.81
CA GLN A 199 3.02 1.84 -23.48
C GLN A 199 2.53 0.52 -24.05
N LYS A 200 1.72 -0.22 -23.30
CA LYS A 200 1.11 -1.47 -23.77
C LYS A 200 0.22 -1.27 -25.00
N HIS A 201 -0.51 -0.15 -25.07
CA HIS A 201 -1.33 0.19 -26.24
C HIS A 201 -0.49 0.60 -27.45
N LYS A 202 0.69 1.22 -27.27
CA LYS A 202 1.60 1.57 -28.37
C LYS A 202 2.35 0.38 -28.95
N GLN A 203 2.43 -0.74 -28.23
CA GLN A 203 3.09 -1.98 -28.67
C GLN A 203 2.15 -2.98 -29.34
N LYS A 204 0.84 -2.69 -29.40
CA LYS A 204 -0.15 -3.44 -30.17
C LYS A 204 -0.40 -2.77 -31.50
#